data_AF-A0A171DLP1-F1
#
_entry.id   AF-A0A171DLP1-F1
#
_cell.length_a   1.000
_cell.length_b   1.000
_cell.length_c   1.000
_cell.angle_alpha   90.00
_cell.angle_beta   90.00
_cell.angle_gamma   90.00
#
_symmetry.space_group_name_H-M   'P 1'
#
loop_
_entity.id
_entity.type
_entity.pdbx_description
1 polymer ?
#
loop_
_entity_poly.entity_id
_entity_poly.type
_entity_poly.pdbx_seq_one_letter_code
_entity_poly.pdbx_strand_id
1 'polypeptide(L)'
;MDVVEGRTSGNLYTRYGLNPTIRSLEAKLPDLEGGEQALAFCSGMAAEAATFLAHTRAGEHIVCLGDVYGGTFELLGDNLPQLGITITFLRADEVARLDEVLTDRTRIVFFETPSNPTLHLFDIAAIAAHARAAGALTVVDNTFATAASGGRSPPSPAASVPAGLRPPQ
;
A
#
# COMPACT_ATOMS: atom_id res chain seq x y z
N MET A 1 20.26 -26.51 -8.17
CA MET A 1 18.85 -26.40 -7.76
C MET A 1 18.71 -25.90 -6.33
N ASP A 2 19.72 -26.06 -5.47
CA ASP A 2 19.65 -25.76 -4.04
C ASP A 2 19.18 -24.34 -3.68
N VAL A 3 19.55 -23.32 -4.46
CA VAL A 3 19.06 -21.94 -4.26
C VAL A 3 17.59 -21.79 -4.64
N VAL A 4 17.12 -22.45 -5.70
CA VAL A 4 15.70 -22.48 -6.11
C VAL A 4 14.87 -23.25 -5.08
N GLU A 5 15.45 -24.31 -4.51
CA GLU A 5 14.83 -25.18 -3.52
C GLU A 5 14.96 -24.65 -2.08
N GLY A 6 15.54 -23.46 -1.87
CA GLY A 6 15.70 -22.83 -0.57
C GLY A 6 16.71 -23.50 0.37
N ARG A 7 17.51 -24.46 -0.11
CA ARG A 7 18.54 -25.16 0.67
C ARG A 7 19.81 -24.33 0.88
N THR A 8 20.02 -23.27 0.10
CA THR A 8 21.16 -22.36 0.25
C THR A 8 20.78 -20.95 -0.18
N SER A 9 21.27 -19.93 0.51
CA SER A 9 21.09 -18.53 0.10
C SER A 9 21.92 -18.23 -1.15
N GLY A 10 21.33 -17.59 -2.15
CA GLY A 10 22.05 -17.19 -3.35
C GLY A 10 21.15 -16.43 -4.31
N ASN A 11 21.76 -15.76 -5.29
CA ASN A 11 21.00 -15.01 -6.28
C ASN A 11 20.53 -15.93 -7.41
N LEU A 12 19.24 -15.85 -7.74
CA LEU A 12 18.63 -16.65 -8.80
C LEU A 12 18.43 -15.81 -10.05
N TYR A 13 17.43 -14.94 -9.98
CA TYR A 13 16.96 -14.16 -11.10
C TYR A 13 16.40 -12.86 -10.57
N THR A 14 16.77 -11.74 -11.19
CA THR A 14 16.46 -10.38 -10.72
C THR A 14 14.97 -10.18 -10.43
N ARG A 15 14.07 -10.80 -11.21
CA ARG A 15 12.62 -10.73 -11.00
C ARG A 15 12.18 -11.22 -9.61
N TYR A 16 12.92 -12.15 -9.01
CA TYR A 16 12.59 -12.74 -7.70
C TYR A 16 13.32 -12.07 -6.53
N GLY A 17 13.80 -10.83 -6.70
CA GLY A 17 14.26 -10.02 -5.57
C GLY A 17 15.65 -10.40 -5.05
N LEU A 18 16.53 -10.84 -5.93
CA LEU A 18 17.92 -11.21 -5.60
C LEU A 18 18.96 -10.36 -6.33
N ASN A 19 18.56 -9.17 -6.79
CA ASN A 19 19.49 -8.19 -7.32
C ASN A 19 20.09 -7.37 -6.17
N PRO A 20 21.43 -7.39 -5.96
CA PRO A 20 22.06 -6.71 -4.83
C PRO A 20 21.82 -5.19 -4.80
N THR A 21 21.73 -4.55 -5.96
CA THR A 21 21.48 -3.10 -6.07
C THR A 21 20.07 -2.77 -5.61
N ILE A 22 19.08 -3.54 -6.05
CA ILE A 22 17.67 -3.34 -5.65
C ILE A 22 17.50 -3.60 -4.15
N ARG A 23 18.09 -4.68 -3.64
CA ARG A 23 18.06 -4.99 -2.19
C ARG A 23 18.65 -3.88 -1.33
N SER A 24 19.67 -3.20 -1.83
CA SER A 24 20.28 -2.08 -1.10
C SER A 24 19.33 -0.90 -0.95
N LEU A 25 18.40 -0.69 -1.90
CA LEU A 25 17.32 0.30 -1.79
C LEU A 25 16.23 -0.20 -0.84
N GLU A 26 15.76 -1.43 -1.05
CA GLU A 26 14.69 -2.05 -0.25
C GLU A 26 15.06 -2.20 1.22
N ALA A 27 16.34 -2.35 1.55
CA ALA A 27 16.82 -2.40 2.94
C ALA A 27 16.87 -1.02 3.61
N LYS A 28 17.04 0.07 2.84
CA LYS A 28 17.18 1.43 3.39
C LYS A 28 15.86 2.16 3.54
N LEU A 29 14.91 1.91 2.65
CA LEU A 29 13.59 2.55 2.69
C LEU A 29 12.85 2.33 4.02
N PRO A 30 12.82 1.12 4.60
CA PRO A 30 12.17 0.88 5.90
C PRO A 30 12.79 1.70 7.02
N ASP A 31 14.11 1.84 7.04
CA ASP A 31 14.82 2.66 8.03
C ASP A 31 14.43 4.15 7.96
N LEU A 32 14.09 4.65 6.76
CA LEU A 32 13.67 6.03 6.54
C LEU A 32 12.19 6.24 6.89
N GLU A 33 11.32 5.31 6.50
CA GLU A 33 9.86 5.40 6.68
C GLU A 33 9.38 4.88 8.05
N GLY A 34 10.26 4.22 8.81
CA GLY A 34 9.89 3.49 10.03
C GLY A 34 9.05 2.23 9.74
N GLY A 35 9.19 1.66 8.54
CA GLY A 35 8.51 0.44 8.11
C GLY A 35 9.28 -0.84 8.46
N GLU A 36 8.67 -2.00 8.21
CA GLU A 36 9.32 -3.29 8.44
C GLU A 36 10.12 -3.78 7.22
N GLN A 37 9.59 -3.56 6.01
CA GLN A 37 10.16 -4.01 4.74
C GLN A 37 9.74 -3.07 3.61
N ALA A 38 10.46 -3.11 2.49
CA ALA A 38 10.11 -2.39 1.26
C ALA A 38 10.30 -3.29 0.04
N LEU A 39 9.57 -2.98 -1.03
CA LEU A 39 9.68 -3.64 -2.32
C LEU A 39 9.77 -2.58 -3.41
N ALA A 40 10.78 -2.68 -4.28
CA ALA A 40 10.98 -1.74 -5.37
C ALA A 40 10.28 -2.20 -6.64
N PHE A 41 9.62 -1.24 -7.32
CA PHE A 41 8.92 -1.46 -8.58
C PHE A 41 9.52 -0.61 -9.71
N CYS A 42 9.13 -0.89 -10.95
CA CYS A 42 9.60 -0.15 -12.12
C CYS A 42 8.99 1.26 -12.25
N SER A 43 7.91 1.56 -11.51
CA SER A 43 7.27 2.87 -11.44
C SER A 43 6.35 2.98 -10.21
N GLY A 44 5.91 4.20 -9.88
CA GLY A 44 4.88 4.43 -8.85
C GLY A 44 3.56 3.73 -9.18
N MET A 45 3.10 3.85 -10.44
CA MET A 45 1.91 3.12 -10.91
C MET A 45 2.03 1.61 -10.76
N ALA A 46 3.22 1.04 -10.96
CA ALA A 46 3.44 -0.39 -10.74
C ALA A 46 3.38 -0.76 -9.25
N ALA A 47 3.84 0.10 -8.36
CA ALA A 47 3.74 -0.09 -6.90
C ALA A 47 2.27 -0.02 -6.43
N GLU A 48 1.52 0.98 -6.88
CA GLU A 48 0.08 1.11 -6.58
C GLU A 48 -0.72 -0.08 -7.14
N ALA A 49 -0.55 -0.40 -8.43
CA ALA A 49 -1.26 -1.51 -9.05
C ALA A 49 -0.95 -2.84 -8.35
N ALA A 50 0.32 -3.10 -8.02
CA ALA A 50 0.70 -4.28 -7.25
C ALA A 50 0.06 -4.29 -5.86
N THR A 51 0.01 -3.15 -5.18
CA THR A 51 -0.63 -3.00 -3.86
C THR A 51 -2.13 -3.31 -3.93
N PHE A 52 -2.85 -2.68 -4.87
CA PHE A 52 -4.28 -2.90 -5.03
C PHE A 52 -4.59 -4.36 -5.44
N LEU A 53 -3.87 -4.89 -6.42
CA LEU A 53 -4.08 -6.27 -6.89
C LEU A 53 -3.59 -7.33 -5.90
N ALA A 54 -2.65 -7.03 -5.00
CA ALA A 54 -2.27 -7.96 -3.94
C ALA A 54 -3.40 -8.13 -2.91
N HIS A 55 -4.10 -7.04 -2.61
CA HIS A 55 -5.01 -6.95 -1.46
C HIS A 55 -6.50 -6.86 -1.80
N THR A 56 -6.87 -6.80 -3.08
CA THR A 56 -8.28 -6.77 -3.50
C THR A 56 -8.59 -7.77 -4.61
N ARG A 57 -9.81 -8.28 -4.63
CA ARG A 57 -10.34 -9.25 -5.60
C ARG A 57 -11.69 -8.76 -6.15
N ALA A 58 -12.16 -9.42 -7.20
CA ALA A 58 -13.49 -9.16 -7.75
C ALA A 58 -14.58 -9.24 -6.66
N GLY A 59 -15.49 -8.27 -6.67
CA GLY A 59 -16.54 -8.09 -5.67
C GLY A 59 -16.07 -7.45 -4.37
N GLU A 60 -14.83 -6.99 -4.26
CA GLU A 60 -14.32 -6.22 -3.12
C GLU A 60 -14.28 -4.72 -3.43
N HIS A 61 -13.99 -3.94 -2.40
CA HIS A 61 -14.18 -2.49 -2.42
C HIS A 61 -12.93 -1.73 -1.94
N ILE A 62 -12.63 -0.62 -2.61
CA ILE A 62 -11.61 0.36 -2.22
C ILE A 62 -12.28 1.72 -2.03
N VAL A 63 -11.90 2.45 -0.98
CA VAL A 63 -12.26 3.86 -0.82
C VAL A 63 -11.04 4.72 -1.14
N CYS A 64 -11.19 5.71 -2.01
CA CYS A 64 -10.16 6.70 -2.34
C CYS A 64 -10.55 8.06 -1.76
N LEU A 65 -9.65 8.70 -1.02
CA LEU A 65 -9.91 10.00 -0.40
C LEU A 65 -9.11 11.11 -1.09
N GLY A 66 -9.78 12.24 -1.32
CA GLY A 66 -9.18 13.44 -1.88
C GLY A 66 -8.88 13.36 -3.37
N ASP A 67 -8.15 14.36 -3.82
CA ASP A 67 -7.54 14.37 -5.14
C ASP A 67 -6.30 13.47 -5.11
N VAL A 68 -6.13 12.68 -6.17
CA VAL A 68 -4.97 11.81 -6.37
C VAL A 68 -4.39 12.08 -7.76
N TYR A 69 -3.17 11.62 -7.99
CA TYR A 69 -2.53 11.67 -9.29
C TYR A 69 -3.46 11.12 -10.39
N GLY A 70 -3.48 11.79 -11.56
CA GLY A 70 -4.42 11.45 -12.63
C GLY A 70 -4.32 10.00 -13.12
N GLY A 71 -3.11 9.41 -13.12
CA GLY A 71 -2.92 7.99 -13.45
C GLY A 71 -3.51 7.06 -12.38
N THR A 72 -3.42 7.43 -11.11
CA THR A 72 -4.04 6.71 -9.99
C THR A 72 -5.56 6.79 -10.07
N PHE A 73 -6.09 7.97 -10.42
CA PHE A 73 -7.51 8.16 -10.65
C PHE A 73 -8.03 7.29 -11.81
N GLU A 74 -7.32 7.20 -12.94
CA GLU A 74 -7.67 6.31 -14.06
C GLU A 74 -7.56 4.82 -13.67
N LEU A 75 -6.51 4.44 -12.95
CA LEU A 75 -6.33 3.06 -12.47
C LEU A 75 -7.50 2.62 -11.59
N LEU A 76 -7.88 3.45 -10.63
CA LEU A 76 -9.01 3.17 -9.74
C LEU A 76 -10.35 3.29 -10.48
N GLY A 77 -10.58 4.36 -11.24
CA GLY A 77 -11.87 4.67 -11.86
C GLY A 77 -12.25 3.79 -13.05
N ASP A 78 -11.26 3.38 -13.86
CA ASP A 78 -11.52 2.73 -15.14
C ASP A 78 -10.94 1.30 -15.21
N ASN A 79 -9.75 1.06 -14.65
CA ASN A 79 -9.03 -0.19 -14.87
C ASN A 79 -9.46 -1.27 -13.86
N LEU A 80 -9.42 -0.99 -12.54
CA LEU A 80 -9.82 -1.96 -11.51
C LEU A 80 -11.30 -2.38 -11.58
N PRO A 81 -12.27 -1.51 -11.97
CA PRO A 81 -13.66 -1.92 -12.14
C PRO A 81 -13.86 -2.95 -13.25
N GLN A 82 -13.02 -2.97 -14.29
CA GLN A 82 -13.04 -4.04 -15.29
C GLN A 82 -12.65 -5.42 -14.71
N LEU A 83 -11.96 -5.43 -13.57
CA LEU A 83 -11.63 -6.64 -12.80
C LEU A 83 -12.68 -6.95 -11.71
N GLY A 84 -13.79 -6.22 -11.70
CA GLY A 84 -14.88 -6.39 -10.72
C GLY A 84 -14.60 -5.78 -9.36
N ILE A 85 -13.58 -4.93 -9.21
CA ILE A 85 -13.29 -4.22 -7.96
C ILE A 85 -14.07 -2.90 -7.96
N THR A 86 -14.84 -2.66 -6.91
CA THR A 86 -15.65 -1.44 -6.79
C THR A 86 -14.88 -0.34 -6.06
N ILE A 87 -15.06 0.91 -6.48
CA ILE A 87 -14.38 2.05 -5.86
C ILE A 87 -15.41 3.09 -5.42
N THR A 88 -15.23 3.64 -4.23
CA THR A 88 -15.89 4.87 -3.79
C THR A 88 -14.87 5.98 -3.67
N PHE A 89 -15.13 7.12 -4.31
CA PHE A 89 -14.32 8.33 -4.17
C PHE A 89 -15.01 9.29 -3.20
N LEU A 90 -14.26 9.80 -2.23
CA LEU A 90 -14.67 10.90 -1.35
C LEU A 90 -13.74 12.08 -1.57
N ARG A 91 -14.27 13.27 -1.78
CA ARG A 91 -13.44 14.49 -1.82
C ARG A 91 -12.89 14.80 -0.43
N ALA A 92 -11.89 15.68 -0.36
CA ALA A 92 -11.26 16.06 0.91
C ALA A 92 -12.26 16.63 1.94
N ASP A 93 -13.28 17.37 1.48
CA ASP A 93 -14.36 17.91 2.31
C ASP A 93 -15.43 16.87 2.70
N GLU A 94 -15.33 15.64 2.18
CA GLU A 94 -16.27 14.54 2.43
C GLU A 94 -15.67 13.43 3.30
N VAL A 95 -14.41 13.53 3.74
CA VAL A 95 -13.74 12.50 4.54
C VAL A 95 -14.49 12.19 5.85
N ALA A 96 -15.23 13.15 6.40
CA ALA A 96 -16.09 12.92 7.56
C ALA A 96 -17.17 11.83 7.33
N ARG A 97 -17.47 11.49 6.07
CA ARG A 97 -18.43 10.45 5.66
C ARG A 97 -17.78 9.09 5.42
N LEU A 98 -16.48 8.93 5.75
CA LEU A 98 -15.75 7.68 5.51
C LEU A 98 -16.49 6.46 6.09
N ASP A 99 -16.99 6.56 7.32
CA ASP A 99 -17.72 5.45 7.95
C ASP A 99 -19.02 5.06 7.22
N GLU A 100 -19.63 5.96 6.45
CA GLU A 100 -20.87 5.70 5.70
C GLU A 100 -20.62 4.80 4.48
N VAL A 101 -19.40 4.83 3.94
CA VAL A 101 -19.03 4.12 2.70
C VAL A 101 -18.20 2.87 2.96
N LEU A 102 -17.72 2.69 4.19
CA LEU A 102 -17.04 1.46 4.61
C LEU A 102 -18.05 0.31 4.70
N THR A 103 -17.65 -0.83 4.14
CA THR A 103 -18.44 -2.08 4.11
C THR A 103 -17.57 -3.26 4.54
N ASP A 104 -18.20 -4.40 4.83
CA ASP A 104 -17.51 -5.68 5.08
C ASP A 104 -16.69 -6.17 3.87
N ARG A 105 -16.97 -5.64 2.68
CA ARG A 105 -16.23 -5.88 1.44
C ARG A 105 -15.07 -4.90 1.23
N THR A 106 -14.94 -3.87 2.06
CA THR A 106 -13.85 -2.89 1.93
C THR A 106 -12.53 -3.50 2.37
N ARG A 107 -11.50 -3.29 1.57
CA ARG A 107 -10.16 -3.85 1.80
C ARG A 107 -9.08 -2.79 1.90
N ILE A 108 -9.26 -1.66 1.23
CA ILE A 108 -8.29 -0.57 1.20
C ILE A 108 -9.02 0.75 1.35
N VAL A 109 -8.46 1.62 2.19
CA VAL A 109 -8.68 3.07 2.17
C VAL A 109 -7.37 3.70 1.70
N PHE A 110 -7.41 4.33 0.53
CA PHE A 110 -6.26 4.91 -0.16
C PHE A 110 -6.36 6.44 -0.20
N PHE A 111 -5.23 7.13 -0.03
CA PHE A 111 -5.12 8.57 -0.23
C PHE A 111 -3.68 9.04 -0.41
N GLU A 112 -3.52 10.21 -1.03
CA GLU A 112 -2.25 10.93 -1.13
C GLU A 112 -2.19 12.03 -0.07
N THR A 113 -1.08 12.14 0.67
CA THR A 113 -0.86 13.28 1.57
C THR A 113 0.63 13.68 1.63
N PRO A 114 1.00 14.91 1.23
CA PRO A 114 0.16 15.94 0.60
C PRO A 114 -0.46 15.48 -0.72
N SER A 115 -1.72 15.83 -0.99
CA SER A 115 -2.42 15.44 -2.21
C SER A 115 -1.89 16.13 -3.47
N ASN A 116 -2.01 15.48 -4.63
CA ASN A 116 -1.74 16.09 -5.92
C ASN A 116 -3.03 16.61 -6.58
N PRO A 117 -3.11 17.85 -7.11
CA PRO A 117 -2.11 18.94 -7.07
C PRO A 117 -2.33 19.92 -5.91
N THR A 118 -3.34 19.68 -5.06
CA THR A 118 -3.87 20.65 -4.09
C THR A 118 -3.08 20.72 -2.78
N LEU A 119 -2.14 19.80 -2.56
CA LEU A 119 -1.30 19.68 -1.36
C LEU A 119 -2.11 19.61 -0.06
N HIS A 120 -3.31 19.04 -0.12
CA HIS A 120 -4.15 18.82 1.04
C HIS A 120 -3.49 17.80 1.98
N LEU A 121 -3.60 18.04 3.28
CA LEU A 121 -3.06 17.14 4.30
C LEU A 121 -4.18 16.36 4.96
N PHE A 122 -4.03 15.04 4.98
CA PHE A 122 -4.96 14.16 5.66
C PHE A 122 -4.42 13.72 7.03
N ASP A 123 -5.30 13.59 8.02
CA ASP A 123 -4.97 12.97 9.30
C ASP A 123 -4.90 11.44 9.13
N ILE A 124 -3.67 10.96 8.90
CA ILE A 124 -3.39 9.53 8.70
C ILE A 124 -3.86 8.70 9.90
N ALA A 125 -3.69 9.19 11.13
CA ALA A 125 -4.02 8.43 12.33
C ALA A 125 -5.53 8.27 12.49
N ALA A 126 -6.30 9.33 12.23
CA ALA A 126 -7.75 9.27 12.22
C ALA A 126 -8.25 8.29 11.15
N ILE A 127 -7.82 8.46 9.89
CA ILE A 127 -8.25 7.58 8.78
C ILE A 127 -7.89 6.12 9.05
N ALA A 128 -6.69 5.87 9.59
CA ALA A 128 -6.27 4.52 9.94
C ALA A 128 -7.07 3.89 11.09
N ALA A 129 -7.66 4.69 11.98
CA ALA A 129 -8.58 4.18 12.99
C ALA A 129 -9.89 3.70 12.34
N HIS A 130 -10.48 4.50 11.47
CA HIS A 130 -11.71 4.17 10.73
C HIS A 130 -11.54 2.94 9.84
N ALA A 131 -10.50 2.92 9.00
CA ALA A 131 -10.21 1.80 8.11
C ALA A 131 -10.04 0.48 8.89
N ARG A 132 -9.26 0.50 9.98
CA ARG A 132 -9.03 -0.66 10.84
C ARG A 132 -10.30 -1.14 11.53
N ALA A 133 -11.19 -0.25 11.95
CA ALA A 133 -12.47 -0.63 12.54
C ALA A 133 -13.35 -1.42 11.56
N ALA A 134 -13.22 -1.15 10.25
CA ALA A 134 -13.88 -1.89 9.18
C ALA A 134 -13.08 -3.09 8.65
N GLY A 135 -11.90 -3.39 9.21
CA GLY A 135 -11.02 -4.47 8.74
C GLY A 135 -10.30 -4.18 7.41
N ALA A 136 -10.23 -2.91 6.99
CA ALA A 136 -9.53 -2.47 5.80
C ALA A 136 -8.10 -2.00 6.11
N LEU A 137 -7.22 -2.11 5.11
CA LEU A 137 -5.87 -1.55 5.15
C LEU A 137 -5.91 -0.05 4.85
N THR A 138 -5.02 0.70 5.47
CA THR A 138 -4.74 2.09 5.10
C THR A 138 -3.51 2.11 4.22
N VAL A 139 -3.65 2.65 3.01
CA VAL A 139 -2.55 2.79 2.05
C VAL A 139 -2.37 4.28 1.76
N VAL A 140 -1.16 4.78 1.96
CA VAL A 140 -0.83 6.19 1.79
C VAL A 140 0.22 6.32 0.69
N ASP A 141 -0.08 7.12 -0.32
CA ASP A 141 0.97 7.59 -1.23
C ASP A 141 1.61 8.85 -0.62
N ASN A 142 2.90 8.72 -0.33
CA ASN A 142 3.73 9.72 0.35
C ASN A 142 4.71 10.43 -0.62
N THR A 143 4.44 10.38 -1.93
CA THR A 143 5.38 10.86 -2.97
C THR A 143 5.78 12.32 -2.75
N PHE A 144 4.82 13.19 -2.41
CA PHE A 144 5.10 14.62 -2.20
C PHE A 144 5.83 14.92 -0.90
N ALA A 145 5.52 14.21 0.19
CA ALA A 145 6.19 14.44 1.47
C ALA A 145 7.60 13.83 1.46
N THR A 146 7.83 12.77 0.67
CA THR A 146 9.08 12.00 0.59
C THR A 146 9.43 11.25 1.89
N ALA A 147 10.15 10.14 1.75
CA ALA A 147 10.65 9.34 2.88
C ALA A 147 11.54 10.11 3.86
N ALA A 148 12.13 11.25 3.44
CA ALA A 148 13.04 12.03 4.27
C ALA A 148 12.31 12.98 5.24
N SER A 149 11.01 13.24 5.05
CA SER A 149 10.26 14.22 5.86
C SER A 149 9.84 13.71 7.24
N GLY A 150 10.06 12.42 7.54
CA GLY A 150 9.72 11.84 8.84
C GLY A 150 8.22 11.72 9.07
N GLY A 151 7.41 11.66 8.01
CA GLY A 151 5.98 11.35 8.04
C GLY A 151 5.75 9.93 8.56
N ARG A 152 5.81 9.75 9.88
CA ARG A 152 5.67 8.45 10.52
C ARG A 152 4.28 7.90 10.22
N SER A 153 4.24 6.81 9.46
CA SER A 153 3.08 5.91 9.50
C SER A 153 2.88 5.45 10.94
N PRO A 154 1.64 5.30 11.43
CA PRO A 154 1.40 4.73 12.76
C PRO A 154 2.05 3.33 12.82
N PRO A 155 2.64 2.92 13.95
CA PRO A 155 3.26 1.61 14.06
C PRO A 155 2.22 0.54 13.72
N SER A 156 2.58 -0.35 12.77
CA SER A 156 1.82 -1.55 12.48
C SER A 156 1.68 -2.35 13.78
N PRO A 157 0.46 -2.69 14.26
CA PRO A 157 0.33 -3.74 15.24
C PRO A 157 0.70 -5.03 14.52
N ALA A 158 1.82 -5.63 14.91
CA ALA A 158 2.33 -6.92 14.45
C ALA A 158 1.18 -7.80 13.93
N ALA A 159 1.11 -7.98 12.61
CA ALA A 159 0.32 -9.04 12.05
C ALA A 159 0.87 -10.33 12.67
N SER A 160 0.10 -10.93 13.58
CA SER A 160 0.44 -12.21 14.17
C SER A 160 0.50 -13.23 13.04
N VAL A 161 1.70 -13.44 12.50
CA VAL A 161 2.02 -14.57 11.64
C VAL A 161 1.71 -15.80 12.50
N PRO A 162 0.81 -16.70 12.07
CA PRO A 162 0.60 -17.95 12.79
C PRO A 162 1.95 -18.66 12.92
N ALA A 163 2.30 -19.02 14.15
CA ALA A 163 3.55 -19.66 14.51
C ALA A 163 3.66 -21.02 13.80
N GLY A 164 4.21 -21.02 12.57
CA GLY A 164 4.27 -22.24 11.77
C GLY A 164 5.23 -22.21 10.58
N LEU A 165 5.75 -21.05 10.17
CA LEU A 165 6.73 -20.96 9.09
C LEU A 165 7.92 -20.08 9.50
N ARG A 166 8.82 -20.65 10.32
CA ARG A 166 10.23 -20.25 10.31
C ARG A 166 11.02 -21.35 9.59
N PRO A 167 11.80 -21.05 8.55
CA PRO A 167 12.73 -22.03 7.99
C PRO A 167 13.84 -22.33 9.02
N PRO A 168 14.38 -23.57 9.04
CA PRO A 168 15.45 -23.96 9.94
C PRO A 168 16.74 -23.18 9.63
N GLN A 169 17.55 -22.97 10.68
CA GLN A 169 18.86 -22.32 10.63
C GLN A 169 19.85 -23.04 9.70
#